data_AF-I0A025-F1
#
_entry.id   AF-I0A025-F1
#
_cell.length_a   1.000
_cell.length_b   1.000
_cell.length_c   1.000
_cell.angle_alpha   90.00
_cell.angle_beta   90.00
_cell.angle_gamma   90.00
#
_symmetry.space_group_name_H-M   'P 1'
#
loop_
_entity.id
_entity.type
_entity.pdbx_description
1 polymer ?
#
loop_
_entity_poly.entity_id
_entity_poly.type
_entity_poly.pdbx_seq_one_letter_code
_entity_poly.pdbx_strand_id
1 'polypeptide(L)' 'MEYSIETEKFTDGTKRIKSFYKCPVCNYKVNDQQISVSKVDGTEKLIIKIEKFF' A
#
# COMPACT_ATOMS: atom_id res chain seq x y z
N MET A 1 -0.54 -10.45 16.93
CA MET A 1 -0.55 -9.42 15.86
C MET A 1 -1.64 -9.81 14.88
N GLU A 2 -2.50 -8.88 14.51
CA GLU A 2 -3.52 -9.07 13.47
C GLU A 2 -2.99 -8.52 12.15
N TYR A 3 -3.16 -9.26 11.06
CA TYR A 3 -2.79 -8.78 9.75
C TYR A 3 -3.91 -7.93 9.16
N SER A 4 -3.56 -6.78 8.59
CA SER A 4 -4.53 -5.84 8.03
C SER A 4 -4.03 -5.30 6.68
N ILE A 5 -4.97 -5.02 5.78
CA ILE A 5 -4.71 -4.42 4.47
C ILE A 5 -5.55 -3.14 4.36
N GLU A 6 -4.90 -2.04 4.02
CA GLU A 6 -5.54 -0.76 3.71
C GLU A 6 -5.31 -0.41 2.23
N THR A 7 -6.35 0.10 1.55
CA THR A 7 -6.24 0.57 0.17
C THR A 7 -6.64 2.04 0.08
N GLU A 8 -5.76 2.86 -0.46
CA GLU A 8 -5.94 4.28 -0.70
C GLU A 8 -5.98 4.55 -2.22
N LYS A 9 -6.94 5.37 -2.66
CA LYS A 9 -6.99 5.88 -4.04
C LYS A 9 -6.73 7.38 -4.01
N PHE A 10 -5.78 7.83 -4.81
CA PHE A 10 -5.42 9.24 -4.95
C PHE A 10 -6.14 9.86 -6.15
N THR A 11 -6.26 11.18 -6.14
CA THR A 11 -6.96 11.97 -7.16
C THR A 11 -6.30 11.92 -8.53
N ASP A 12 -4.98 11.68 -8.57
CA ASP A 12 -4.19 11.43 -9.78
C ASP A 12 -4.39 10.02 -10.37
N GLY A 13 -5.26 9.21 -9.77
CA GLY A 13 -5.52 7.83 -10.18
C GLY A 13 -4.50 6.82 -9.65
N THR A 14 -3.51 7.26 -8.87
CA THR A 14 -2.61 6.37 -8.15
C THR A 14 -3.39 5.55 -7.12
N LYS A 15 -3.11 4.25 -7.03
CA LYS A 15 -3.64 3.36 -5.99
C LYS A 15 -2.50 2.89 -5.11
N ARG A 16 -2.68 2.92 -3.79
CA ARG A 16 -1.72 2.40 -2.83
C ARG A 16 -2.38 1.34 -1.96
N ILE A 17 -1.72 0.21 -1.82
CA ILE A 17 -2.14 -0.91 -0.98
C ILE A 17 -1.04 -1.06 0.09
N LYS A 18 -1.41 -1.01 1.36
CA LYS A 18 -0.50 -1.19 2.49
C LYS A 18 -0.93 -2.43 3.26
N SER A 19 0.00 -3.37 3.47
CA SER A 19 -0.14 -4.44 4.45
C SER A 19 0.66 -4.11 5.70
N PHE A 20 0.07 -4.37 6.86
CA PHE A 20 0.74 -4.18 8.14
C PHE A 20 0.19 -5.15 9.18
N TYR A 21 1.03 -5.42 10.17
CA TYR A 21 0.65 -6.13 11.38
C TYR A 21 0.24 -5.13 12.45
N LYS A 22 -0.89 -5.36 13.10
CA LYS A 22 -1.46 -4.50 14.12
C LYS A 22 -1.51 -5.24 15.47
N CYS A 23 -1.05 -4.60 16.53
CA CYS A 23 -1.25 -5.10 17.89
C CYS A 23 -2.70 -4.80 18.33
N PRO A 24 -3.51 -5.80 18.71
CA PRO A 24 -4.90 -5.56 19.14
C PRO A 24 -4.99 -4.84 20.50
N VAL A 25 -3.93 -4.91 21.33
CA VAL A 25 -3.92 -4.33 22.68
C VAL A 25 -3.52 -2.86 22.67
N CYS A 26 -2.46 -2.51 21.94
CA CYS A 26 -1.89 -1.15 21.92
C CYS A 26 -2.02 -0.44 20.57
N ASN A 27 -2.66 -1.05 19.58
CA ASN A 27 -2.88 -0.49 18.25
C ASN A 27 -1.58 -0.17 17.46
N TYR A 28 -0.42 -0.61 17.95
CA TYR A 28 0.87 -0.45 17.27
C TYR A 28 0.85 -1.16 15.91
N LYS A 29 1.28 -0.45 14.86
CA LYS A 29 1.32 -0.95 13.48
C LYS A 29 2.77 -1.17 13.04
N VAL A 30 3.06 -2.34 12.47
CA VAL A 30 4.32 -2.69 11.80
C VAL A 30 4.04 -2.86 10.33
N ASN A 31 4.61 -1.98 9.49
CA ASN A 31 4.45 -2.10 8.04
C ASN A 31 5.15 -3.36 7.55
N ASP A 32 4.48 -4.11 6.68
CA ASP A 32 4.99 -5.33 6.06
C ASP A 32 5.36 -5.05 4.60
N GLN A 33 4.37 -4.63 3.81
CA GLN A 33 4.56 -4.32 2.40
C GLN A 33 3.71 -3.12 1.96
N GLN A 34 4.23 -2.36 1.02
CA GLN A 34 3.48 -1.32 0.31
C GLN A 34 3.54 -1.59 -1.19
N ILE A 35 2.39 -1.55 -1.85
CA ILE A 35 2.26 -1.62 -3.31
C ILE A 35 1.67 -0.30 -3.79
N SER A 36 2.33 0.36 -4.73
CA SER A 36 1.80 1.56 -5.40
C SER A 36 1.63 1.29 -6.89
N VAL A 37 0.45 1.60 -7.42
CA VAL A 37 0.09 1.47 -8.83
C VAL A 37 -0.23 2.85 -9.37
N SER A 38 0.55 3.36 -10.31
CA SER A 38 0.31 4.65 -10.96
C SER A 38 0.20 4.47 -12.47
N LYS A 39 -0.61 5.29 -13.13
CA LYS A 39 -0.65 5.37 -14.59
C LYS A 39 0.48 6.25 -15.10
N VAL A 40 0.96 5.97 -16.30
CA VAL A 40 1.86 6.88 -17.01
C VAL A 40 1.01 7.75 -17.93
N ASP A 41 1.00 9.06 -17.68
CA ASP A 41 0.18 10.02 -18.40
C ASP A 41 0.31 9.87 -19.91
N GLY A 42 -0.84 9.84 -20.60
CA GLY A 42 -0.90 9.70 -22.06
C GLY A 42 -0.61 8.30 -22.60
N THR A 43 -0.47 7.27 -21.75
CA THR A 43 -0.28 5.87 -22.19
C THR A 43 -1.13 4.88 -21.41
N GLU A 44 -1.37 3.69 -21.97
CA GLU A 44 -2.03 2.57 -21.27
C GLU A 44 -1.10 1.82 -20.30
N LYS A 45 0.10 2.36 -20.03
CA LYS A 45 1.09 1.70 -19.17
C LYS A 45 0.81 1.97 -17.69
N LEU A 46 1.05 0.94 -16.88
CA LEU A 46 0.97 0.99 -15.41
C LEU A 46 2.37 0.80 -14.83
N ILE A 47 2.72 1.62 -13.84
CA ILE A 47 3.90 1.42 -13.00
C ILE A 47 3.43 0.78 -11.70
N ILE A 48 3.99 -0.38 -11.37
CA ILE A 48 3.75 -1.09 -10.11
C ILE A 48 5.05 -1.05 -9.30
N LYS A 49 5.03 -0.41 -8.15
CA LYS A 49 6.14 -0.38 -7.18
C LYS A 49 5.78 -1.24 -5.98
N ILE A 50 6.70 -2.11 -5.56
CA ILE A 50 6.55 -2.99 -4.40
C ILE A 50 7.69 -2.70 -3.43
N GLU A 51 7.36 -2.35 -2.20
CA GLU A 51 8.31 -2.04 -1.12
C GLU A 51 8.03 -2.99 0.04
N LYS A 52 9.07 -3.70 0.51
CA LYS A 52 8.99 -4.58 1.69
C LYS A 52 9.82 -3.98 2.81
N PHE A 53 9.27 -4.00 4.02
CA PHE A 53 9.92 -3.47 5.22
C PHE A 53 10.36 -4.68 6.06
N PHE A 54 11.69 -4.86 6.18
CA PHE A 54 12.33 -5.93 6.96
C PHE A 54 12.89 -5.37 8.26
#